data_AF-A0A2T0MS26-F1
#
_entry.id   AF-A0A2T0MS26-F1
#
_cell.length_a   1.000
_cell.length_b   1.000
_cell.length_c   1.000
_cell.angle_alpha   90.00
_cell.angle_beta   90.00
_cell.angle_gamma   90.00
#
_symmetry.space_group_name_H-M   'P 1'
#
loop_
_entity.id
_entity.type
_entity.pdbx_description
1 polymer ?
#
loop_
_entity_poly.entity_id
_entity_poly.type
_entity_poly.pdbx_seq_one_letter_code
_entity_poly.pdbx_strand_id
1 'polypeptide(L)' 'MYSQGTKGLSRIKSWIQELMAPADYRICVEPDEFAFRMGWTVTKTGFGSRRYRDPRFDQLHLPRKVTEEVS' A
#
# COMPACT_ATOMS: atom_id res chain seq x y z
N MET A 1 -25.00 -37.57 -6.52
CA MET A 1 -24.17 -37.55 -5.29
C MET A 1 -23.95 -36.09 -4.88
N TYR A 2 -24.39 -35.73 -3.68
CA TYR A 2 -24.51 -34.35 -3.23
C TYR A 2 -23.15 -33.71 -2.93
N SER A 3 -22.82 -32.64 -3.66
CA SER A 3 -21.75 -31.69 -3.32
C SER A 3 -22.21 -30.80 -2.14
N GLN A 4 -22.27 -31.36 -0.94
CA GLN A 4 -22.54 -30.60 0.29
C GLN A 4 -21.25 -30.07 0.96
N GLY A 5 -20.07 -30.63 0.65
CA GLY A 5 -18.80 -30.20 1.24
C GLY A 5 -18.26 -28.86 0.74
N THR A 6 -18.71 -28.38 -0.43
CA THR A 6 -18.16 -27.16 -1.08
C THR A 6 -18.75 -25.87 -0.54
N LYS A 7 -20.02 -25.88 -0.10
CA LYS A 7 -20.76 -24.69 0.36
C LYS A 7 -20.26 -24.15 1.71
N GLY A 8 -19.75 -25.02 2.58
CA GLY A 8 -19.14 -24.62 3.87
C GLY A 8 -17.79 -23.92 3.67
N LEU A 9 -16.94 -24.50 2.82
CA LEU A 9 -15.63 -23.94 2.47
C LEU A 9 -15.74 -22.57 1.78
N SER A 10 -16.72 -22.40 0.87
CA SER A 10 -16.94 -21.12 0.21
C SER A 10 -17.39 -20.03 1.19
N ARG A 11 -18.22 -20.37 2.18
CA ARG A 11 -18.66 -19.44 3.24
C ARG A 11 -17.50 -19.03 4.14
N ILE A 12 -16.66 -19.97 4.58
CA ILE A 12 -15.47 -19.68 5.39
C ILE A 12 -14.50 -18.78 4.62
N LYS A 13 -14.28 -19.06 3.33
CA LYS A 13 -13.41 -18.24 2.49
C LYS A 13 -13.94 -16.81 2.33
N SER A 14 -15.25 -16.65 2.13
CA SER A 14 -15.90 -15.33 2.07
C SER A 14 -15.73 -14.56 3.38
N TRP A 15 -15.96 -15.24 4.51
CA TRP A 15 -15.82 -14.64 5.83
C TRP A 15 -14.38 -14.19 6.12
N ILE A 16 -13.38 -15.01 5.77
CA ILE A 16 -11.97 -14.63 5.87
C ILE A 16 -11.68 -13.40 5.00
N GLN A 17 -12.17 -13.35 3.76
CA GLN A 17 -11.98 -12.22 2.87
C GLN A 17 -12.61 -10.92 3.42
N GLU A 18 -13.79 -11.02 4.03
CA GLU A 18 -14.47 -9.90 4.69
C GLU A 18 -13.67 -9.35 5.88
N LEU A 19 -12.96 -10.22 6.61
CA LEU A 19 -12.11 -9.81 7.73
C LEU A 19 -10.76 -9.23 7.28
N MET A 20 -10.28 -9.59 6.09
CA MET A 20 -8.96 -9.14 5.62
C MET A 20 -8.91 -7.64 5.38
N ALA A 21 -9.93 -7.03 4.77
CA ALA A 21 -9.88 -5.60 4.47
C ALA A 21 -9.86 -4.70 5.74
N PRO A 22 -10.71 -4.95 6.76
CA PRO A 22 -10.64 -4.22 8.02
C PRO A 22 -9.34 -4.46 8.78
N ALA A 23 -8.85 -5.71 8.83
CA ALA A 23 -7.60 -6.02 9.51
C ALA A 23 -6.42 -5.33 8.83
N ASP A 24 -6.36 -5.37 7.50
CA ASP A 24 -5.35 -4.71 6.68
C ASP A 24 -5.34 -3.19 6.87
N TYR A 25 -6.52 -2.57 6.99
CA TYR A 25 -6.63 -1.14 7.29
C TYR A 25 -6.08 -0.83 8.70
N ARG A 26 -6.49 -1.57 9.72
CA ARG A 26 -6.13 -1.28 11.12
C ARG A 26 -4.63 -1.36 11.37
N ILE A 27 -3.91 -2.25 10.70
CA ILE A 27 -2.46 -2.38 10.84
C ILE A 27 -1.67 -1.29 10.11
N CYS A 28 -2.28 -0.57 9.17
CA CYS A 28 -1.58 0.42 8.35
C CYS A 28 -2.11 1.84 8.50
N VAL A 29 -3.16 2.06 9.27
CA VAL A 29 -3.80 3.37 9.44
C VAL A 29 -2.81 4.45 9.89
N GLU A 30 -1.99 4.17 10.90
CA GLU A 30 -1.06 5.17 11.44
C GLU A 30 0.05 5.56 10.42
N PRO A 31 0.75 4.60 9.78
CA PRO A 31 1.66 4.91 8.69
C PRO A 31 1.00 5.62 7.48
N ASP A 32 -0.22 5.22 7.12
CA ASP A 32 -0.97 5.80 6.00
C ASP A 32 -1.38 7.26 6.31
N GLU A 33 -1.80 7.54 7.55
CA GLU A 33 -2.09 8.90 8.03
C GLU A 33 -0.83 9.77 8.07
N PHE A 34 0.31 9.20 8.49
CA PHE A 34 1.59 9.90 8.43
C PHE A 34 1.95 10.25 6.99
N ALA A 35 1.87 9.28 6.08
CA ALA A 35 2.16 9.48 4.66
C ALA A 35 1.24 10.54 4.05
N PHE A 36 -0.06 10.51 4.37
CA PHE A 36 -1.01 11.53 3.95
C PHE A 36 -0.61 12.94 4.44
N ARG A 37 -0.27 13.09 5.73
CA ARG A 37 0.19 14.37 6.29
C ARG A 37 1.46 14.89 5.65
N MET A 38 2.34 13.98 5.23
CA MET A 38 3.61 14.33 4.59
C MET A 38 3.49 14.53 3.07
N GLY A 39 2.30 14.34 2.48
CA GLY A 39 2.10 14.39 1.03
C GLY A 39 2.81 13.27 0.26
N TRP A 40 3.02 12.12 0.92
CA TRP A 40 3.65 10.96 0.30
C TRP A 40 2.65 10.15 -0.52
N THR A 41 3.13 9.47 -1.55
CA THR A 41 2.32 8.51 -2.30
C THR A 41 2.40 7.14 -1.64
N VAL A 42 1.25 6.49 -1.43
CA VAL A 42 1.17 5.15 -0.85
C VAL A 42 0.66 4.17 -1.89
N THR A 43 1.37 3.05 -2.10
CA THR A 43 0.93 1.95 -2.97
C THR A 43 0.77 0.68 -2.16
N LYS A 44 -0.42 0.09 -2.15
CA LYS A 44 -0.66 -1.21 -1.52
C LYS A 44 0.01 -2.32 -2.33
N THR A 45 0.90 -3.07 -1.68
CA THR A 45 1.65 -4.18 -2.29
C THR A 45 1.16 -5.54 -1.81
N GLY A 46 0.38 -5.59 -0.73
CA GLY A 46 -0.20 -6.81 -0.17
C GLY A 46 -0.90 -6.55 1.16
N PHE A 47 -1.36 -7.62 1.83
CA PHE A 47 -1.89 -7.51 3.19
C PHE A 47 -0.78 -7.04 4.15
N GLY A 48 -1.03 -5.96 4.89
CA GLY A 48 -0.05 -5.30 5.76
C GLY A 48 1.17 -4.70 5.05
N SER A 49 1.20 -4.72 3.73
CA SER A 49 2.36 -4.29 2.95
C SER A 49 2.01 -3.07 2.10
N ARG A 50 2.78 -2.00 2.27
CA ARG A 50 2.69 -0.76 1.51
C ARG A 50 4.07 -0.29 1.10
N ARG A 51 4.13 0.34 -0.07
CA ARG A 51 5.27 1.13 -0.51
C ARG A 51 4.93 2.60 -0.32
N TYR A 52 5.67 3.26 0.55
CA TYR A 52 5.59 4.70 0.77
C TYR A 52 6.65 5.39 -0.11
N ARG A 53 6.23 6.42 -0.84
CA ARG A 53 7.12 7.22 -1.69
C ARG A 53 7.06 8.68 -1.26
N ASP A 54 8.21 9.17 -0.82
CA ASP A 54 8.43 10.57 -0.49
C ASP A 54 8.92 11.33 -1.73
N PRO A 55 8.17 12.33 -2.22
CA PRO A 55 8.51 13.08 -3.44
C PRO A 55 9.83 13.86 -3.33
N ARG A 56 10.35 14.10 -2.11
CA ARG A 56 11.63 14.79 -1.91
C ARG A 56 12.82 13.97 -2.43
N PHE A 57 12.71 12.63 -2.41
CA PHE A 57 13.76 11.75 -2.94
C PHE A 57 13.77 11.71 -4.48
N ASP A 58 12.67 12.08 -5.13
CA ASP A 58 12.63 12.18 -6.60
C ASP A 58 13.55 13.31 -7.09
N GLN A 59 13.68 14.38 -6.31
CA GLN A 59 14.53 15.53 -6.63
C GLN A 59 16.02 15.18 -6.53
N LEU A 60 16.40 14.22 -5.68
CA LEU A 60 17.79 13.76 -5.55
C LEU A 60 18.27 12.95 -6.75
N HIS A 61 17.34 12.41 -7.55
CA HIS A 61 17.65 11.66 -8.77
C HIS A 61 17.73 12.57 -10.00
N LEU A 62 17.40 13.86 -9.87
CA LEU A 62 17.60 14.80 -10.96
C LEU A 62 19.09 15.08 -11.10
N PRO A 63 19.69 14.91 -12.29
CA PRO A 63 21.05 15.35 -12.52
C PRO A 63 21.13 16.84 -12.19
N ARG A 64 22.03 17.18 -11.26
CA ARG A 64 22.28 18.56 -10.87
C ARG A 64 22.61 19.32 -12.15
N LYS A 65 21.74 20.25 -12.56
CA LYS A 65 22.09 21.19 -13.64
C LYS A 65 23.24 22.03 -13.09
N VAL A 66 24.46 21.66 -13.45
CA VAL A 66 25.61 22.55 -13.33
C VAL A 66 25.31 23.64 -14.33
N THR A 67 24.87 24.81 -13.85
CA THR A 67 24.94 26.01 -14.66
C THR A 67 26.42 26.30 -14.81
N GLU A 68 27.01 25.85 -15.92
CA GLU A 68 28.31 26.36 -16.34
C GLU A 68 28.12 27.86 -16.56
N GLU A 69 28.57 28.65 -15.59
CA GLU A 69 28.75 30.08 -15.82
C GLU A 69 29.86 30.22 -16.86
N VAL A 70 29.44 30.47 -18.11
CA VAL A 70 30.35 30.73 -19.21
C VAL A 70 30.88 32.15 -19.06
N SER A 71 32.12 32.19 -18.55
CA SER A 71 33.17 33.22 -18.65
C SER A 71 32.94 34.64 -18.14
#